data_AF-A0A150XCG7-F1
#
_entry.id   AF-A0A150XCG7-F1
#
_cell.length_a   1.000
_cell.length_b   1.000
_cell.length_c   1.000
_cell.angle_alpha   90.00
_cell.angle_beta   90.00
_cell.angle_gamma   90.00
#
_symmetry.space_group_name_H-M   'P 1'
#
loop_
_entity.id
_entity.type
_entity.pdbx_description
1 polymer ?
#
loop_
_entity_poly.entity_id
_entity_poly.type
_entity_poly.pdbx_seq_one_letter_code
_entity_poly.pdbx_strand_id
1 'polypeptide(L)'
;MQATNKTITQGNRLIAEFMGAERYAPNDFDIHGCATLDVTEQEGKHFFNPSEMKYHSSWDWLMPVVEKIESINSIKDQSTTDYFFQATNFIQNYTASIMSRDNLLIVEAEGEARIDASFNAVVEFIEWYNQDRSEKEVQSC
;
A
#
# COMPACT_ATOMS: atom_id res chain seq x y z
N MET A 1 -17.90 11.25 1.38
CA MET A 1 -17.49 9.90 1.78
C MET A 1 -16.77 10.03 3.12
N GLN A 2 -17.04 9.16 4.09
CA GLN A 2 -16.46 9.28 5.43
C GLN A 2 -15.06 8.66 5.41
N ALA A 3 -14.03 9.47 5.68
CA ALA A 3 -12.65 9.01 5.77
C ALA A 3 -12.53 7.98 6.90
N THR A 4 -12.01 6.80 6.57
CA THR A 4 -11.85 5.72 7.54
C THR A 4 -10.60 6.03 8.35
N ASN A 5 -10.75 6.47 9.60
CA ASN A 5 -9.63 6.61 10.55
C ASN A 5 -9.08 5.22 10.88
N LYS A 6 -8.23 4.68 9.99
CA LYS A 6 -7.53 3.41 10.20
C LYS A 6 -6.34 3.63 11.11
N THR A 7 -6.08 2.65 11.96
CA THR A 7 -4.89 2.70 12.82
C THR A 7 -3.64 2.47 11.98
N ILE A 8 -2.57 3.21 12.29
CA ILE A 8 -1.26 3.08 11.64
C ILE A 8 -0.79 1.62 11.59
N THR A 9 -0.98 0.88 12.68
CA THR A 9 -0.58 -0.53 12.80
C THR A 9 -1.29 -1.43 11.78
N GLN A 10 -2.60 -1.23 11.58
CA GLN A 10 -3.37 -2.00 10.61
C GLN A 10 -2.96 -1.64 9.17
N GLY A 11 -2.75 -0.36 8.89
CA GLY A 11 -2.28 0.08 7.56
C GLY A 11 -0.89 -0.45 7.24
N ASN A 12 0.05 -0.37 8.18
CA ASN A 12 1.39 -0.96 8.05
C ASN A 12 1.33 -2.46 7.75
N ARG A 13 0.45 -3.20 8.43
CA ARG A 13 0.25 -4.64 8.18
C ARG A 13 -0.20 -4.90 6.73
N LEU A 14 -1.24 -4.20 6.28
CA LEU A 14 -1.78 -4.36 4.92
C LEU A 14 -0.72 -4.08 3.85
N ILE A 15 0.08 -3.03 4.05
CA ILE A 15 1.18 -2.69 3.15
C ILE A 15 2.23 -3.80 3.13
N ALA A 16 2.65 -4.32 4.29
CA ALA A 16 3.64 -5.39 4.34
C ALA A 16 3.16 -6.66 3.62
N GLU A 17 1.92 -7.09 3.84
CA GLU A 17 1.31 -8.24 3.15
C GLU A 17 1.24 -8.00 1.64
N PHE A 18 0.81 -6.80 1.22
CA PHE A 18 0.81 -6.42 -0.19
C PHE A 18 2.21 -6.45 -0.80
N MET A 19 3.25 -6.08 -0.05
CA MET A 19 4.65 -6.18 -0.46
C MET A 19 5.20 -7.61 -0.48
N GLY A 20 4.44 -8.60 -0.03
CA GLY A 20 4.81 -10.01 -0.02
C GLY A 20 5.48 -10.48 1.28
N ALA A 21 5.34 -9.72 2.37
CA ALA A 21 5.87 -10.11 3.66
C ALA A 21 5.16 -11.37 4.19
N GLU A 22 5.95 -12.38 4.56
CA GLU A 22 5.43 -13.60 5.18
C GLU A 22 5.02 -13.32 6.63
N ARG A 23 3.81 -13.71 7.00
CA ARG A 23 3.37 -13.65 8.40
C ARG A 23 4.05 -14.77 9.19
N TYR A 24 4.75 -14.41 10.27
CA TYR A 24 5.37 -15.35 11.19
C TYR A 24 4.82 -15.10 12.60
N ALA A 25 3.95 -15.99 13.09
CA ALA A 25 3.33 -15.85 14.40
C ALA A 25 3.53 -17.12 15.25
N PRO A 26 4.72 -17.32 15.86
CA PRO A 26 4.98 -18.53 16.64
C PRO A 26 4.24 -18.57 17.97
N ASN A 27 4.00 -17.42 18.62
CA ASN A 27 3.53 -17.34 20.01
C ASN A 27 2.84 -15.99 20.31
N ASP A 28 1.67 -15.71 19.70
CA ASP A 28 0.87 -14.47 19.90
C ASP A 28 1.52 -13.13 19.48
N PHE A 29 2.79 -13.13 19.07
CA PHE A 29 3.42 -11.97 18.45
C PHE A 29 3.12 -11.95 16.95
N ASP A 30 2.38 -10.92 16.52
CA ASP A 30 2.10 -10.68 15.11
C ASP A 30 3.32 -10.01 14.44
N ILE A 31 4.20 -10.83 13.89
CA ILE A 31 5.45 -10.41 13.26
C ILE A 31 5.34 -10.69 11.76
N HIS A 32 5.73 -9.72 10.95
CA HIS A 32 5.75 -9.85 9.49
C HIS A 32 7.19 -9.74 8.99
N GLY A 33 7.62 -10.72 8.19
CA GLY A 33 8.96 -10.77 7.60
C GLY A 33 8.98 -10.09 6.24
N CYS A 34 9.64 -8.94 6.13
CA CYS A 34 9.83 -8.27 4.85
C CYS A 34 11.16 -8.72 4.25
N ALA A 35 11.12 -9.38 3.09
CA ALA A 35 12.31 -9.64 2.31
C ALA A 35 12.76 -8.32 1.65
N THR A 36 13.69 -7.65 2.35
CA THR A 36 14.63 -6.60 1.90
C THR A 36 14.06 -5.22 1.51
N LEU A 37 14.58 -4.18 2.19
CA LEU A 37 14.77 -2.84 1.62
C LEU A 37 16.25 -2.56 1.27
N ASP A 38 17.17 -3.52 1.51
CA ASP A 38 18.60 -3.36 1.23
C ASP A 38 19.05 -4.29 0.11
N VAL A 39 19.47 -3.71 -1.01
CA VAL A 39 20.20 -4.38 -2.12
C VAL A 39 21.69 -4.55 -1.73
N THR A 40 22.00 -4.81 -0.46
CA THR A 40 23.39 -5.00 -0.01
C THR A 40 23.54 -6.32 0.75
N GLU A 41 23.69 -7.41 -0.01
CA GLU A 41 24.51 -8.60 0.26
C GLU A 41 24.59 -9.20 1.68
N GLN A 42 23.56 -9.11 2.51
CA GLN A 42 23.40 -10.05 3.63
C GLN A 42 21.99 -10.61 3.63
N GLU A 43 21.89 -11.92 3.40
CA GLU A 43 20.68 -12.75 3.31
C GLU A 43 19.94 -12.86 4.67
N GLY A 44 19.58 -11.73 5.27
CA GLY A 44 18.76 -11.66 6.47
C GLY A 44 17.31 -11.32 6.11
N LYS A 45 16.37 -12.23 6.39
CA LYS A 45 14.95 -11.84 6.48
C LYS A 45 14.80 -10.90 7.68
N HIS A 46 14.48 -9.63 7.44
CA HIS A 46 14.18 -8.69 8.51
C HIS A 46 12.72 -8.81 8.91
N PHE A 47 12.49 -9.03 10.20
CA PHE A 47 11.17 -9.19 10.78
C PHE A 47 10.81 -7.91 11.55
N PHE A 48 9.64 -7.36 11.24
CA PHE A 48 9.13 -6.16 11.92
C PHE A 48 7.74 -6.46 12.47
N ASN A 49 7.47 -5.99 13.68
CA ASN A 49 6.10 -5.85 14.13
C ASN A 49 5.42 -4.73 13.32
N PRO A 50 4.12 -4.82 12.98
CA PRO A 50 3.42 -3.73 12.30
C PRO A 50 3.50 -2.38 13.01
N SER A 51 3.70 -2.35 14.33
CA SER A 51 3.93 -1.11 15.09
C SER A 51 5.34 -0.49 14.90
N GLU A 52 6.32 -1.28 14.45
CA GLU A 52 7.70 -0.84 14.21
C GLU A 52 7.94 -0.39 12.76
N MET A 53 7.02 -0.75 11.85
CA MET A 53 7.10 -0.39 10.44
C MET A 53 6.88 1.11 10.23
N LYS A 54 7.63 1.68 9.28
CA LYS A 54 7.68 3.11 9.04
C LYS A 54 6.97 3.57 7.78
N TYR A 55 6.03 2.79 7.22
CA TYR A 55 5.31 3.19 6.01
C TYR A 55 4.53 4.50 6.19
N HIS A 56 4.03 4.79 7.40
CA HIS A 56 3.33 6.03 7.72
C HIS A 56 4.24 7.23 8.00
N SER A 57 5.56 7.04 8.20
CA SER A 57 6.47 8.08 8.69
C SER A 57 7.80 8.19 7.94
N SER A 58 8.07 7.30 6.98
CA SER A 58 9.29 7.28 6.16
C SER A 58 8.96 7.11 4.68
N TRP A 59 9.30 8.12 3.88
CA TRP A 59 9.18 8.03 2.42
C TRP A 59 10.02 6.90 1.83
N ASP A 60 11.20 6.62 2.38
CA ASP A 60 12.05 5.50 1.93
C ASP A 60 11.35 4.14 2.04
N TRP A 61 10.39 4.00 2.97
CA TRP A 61 9.59 2.79 3.13
C TRP A 61 8.34 2.82 2.25
N LEU A 62 7.68 3.99 2.12
CA LEU A 62 6.43 4.13 1.39
C LEU A 62 6.62 4.16 -0.13
N MET A 63 7.69 4.77 -0.63
CA MET A 63 7.93 4.95 -2.07
C MET A 63 8.00 3.63 -2.86
N PRO A 64 8.70 2.57 -2.38
CA PRO A 64 8.69 1.27 -3.06
C PRO A 64 7.28 0.67 -3.20
N VAL A 65 6.37 0.99 -2.28
CA VAL A 65 4.97 0.55 -2.33
C VAL A 65 4.22 1.29 -3.44
N VAL A 66 4.43 2.60 -3.56
CA VAL A 66 3.86 3.43 -4.63
C VAL A 66 4.34 2.94 -5.99
N GLU A 67 5.64 2.71 -6.16
CA GLU A 67 6.22 2.15 -7.39
C GLU A 67 5.61 0.79 -7.73
N LYS A 68 5.41 -0.07 -6.73
CA LYS A 68 4.74 -1.35 -6.92
C LYS A 68 3.30 -1.16 -7.41
N ILE A 69 2.53 -0.24 -6.84
CA ILE A 69 1.15 0.07 -7.26
C ILE A 69 1.13 0.51 -8.72
N GLU A 70 2.00 1.44 -9.11
CA GLU A 70 2.10 1.93 -10.48
C GLU A 70 2.47 0.80 -11.48
N SER A 71 3.17 -0.24 -11.02
CA SER A 71 3.59 -1.38 -11.85
C SER A 71 2.55 -2.50 -12.04
N ILE A 72 1.42 -2.49 -11.32
CA ILE A 72 0.48 -3.64 -11.22
C ILE A 72 -0.05 -4.13 -12.59
N ASN A 73 -0.01 -3.32 -13.64
CA ASN A 73 -0.66 -3.61 -14.91
C ASN A 73 0.25 -3.72 -16.14
N SER A 74 1.55 -3.91 -15.95
CA SER A 74 2.47 -4.11 -17.09
C SER A 74 2.55 -5.55 -17.64
N ILE A 75 1.84 -6.55 -17.08
CA ILE A 75 2.21 -7.98 -17.29
C ILE A 75 1.10 -8.89 -17.87
N LYS A 76 -0.19 -8.53 -17.88
CA LYS A 76 -1.24 -9.48 -18.33
C LYS A 76 -2.29 -8.83 -19.23
N ASP A 77 -2.22 -9.20 -20.51
CA ASP A 77 -3.18 -8.94 -21.58
C ASP A 77 -3.42 -7.48 -21.97
N GLN A 78 -3.75 -7.29 -23.25
CA GLN A 78 -3.73 -6.04 -24.02
C GLN A 78 -4.69 -4.92 -23.57
N SER A 79 -5.16 -4.92 -22.31
CA SER A 79 -5.75 -3.76 -21.65
C SER A 79 -4.98 -3.43 -20.36
N THR A 80 -3.92 -2.64 -20.51
CA THR A 80 -3.04 -2.21 -19.42
C THR A 80 -3.73 -1.17 -18.54
N THR A 81 -4.28 -1.58 -17.39
CA THR A 81 -4.87 -0.64 -16.40
C THR A 81 -3.76 0.01 -15.57
N ASP A 82 -2.85 0.78 -16.16
CA ASP A 82 -1.78 1.40 -15.34
C ASP A 82 -2.39 2.33 -14.27
N TYR A 83 -1.77 2.37 -13.09
CA TYR A 83 -2.18 3.28 -12.02
C TYR A 83 -1.19 4.43 -11.91
N PHE A 84 -1.69 5.61 -11.55
CA PHE A 84 -0.90 6.81 -11.32
C PHE A 84 -1.15 7.32 -9.90
N PHE A 85 -0.06 7.59 -9.18
CA PHE A 85 -0.11 8.22 -7.88
C PHE A 85 0.04 9.74 -8.02
N GLN A 86 -0.85 10.49 -7.40
CA GLN A 86 -0.80 11.95 -7.38
C GLN A 86 -0.95 12.47 -5.95
N ALA A 87 0.00 13.28 -5.48
CA ALA A 87 -0.11 14.01 -4.23
C ALA A 87 -0.25 15.52 -4.49
N THR A 88 -1.24 16.14 -3.88
CA THR A 88 -1.56 17.56 -4.02
C THR A 88 -1.66 18.23 -2.66
N ASN A 89 -1.42 19.56 -2.63
CA ASN A 89 -1.56 20.35 -1.41
C ASN A 89 -2.64 21.39 -1.64
N PHE A 90 -3.62 21.42 -0.75
CA PHE A 90 -4.58 22.51 -0.64
C PHE A 90 -4.23 23.36 0.59
N ILE A 91 -4.71 24.61 0.63
CA ILE A 91 -4.38 25.59 1.69
C ILE A 91 -4.79 25.08 3.09
N GLN A 92 -5.74 24.15 3.17
CA GLN A 92 -6.28 23.64 4.44
C GLN A 92 -5.95 22.16 4.70
N ASN A 93 -5.70 21.34 3.66
CA ASN A 93 -5.53 19.87 3.78
C ASN A 93 -4.50 19.34 2.76
N TYR A 94 -3.87 18.20 3.07
CA TYR A 94 -3.11 17.40 2.10
C TYR A 94 -3.98 16.30 1.52
N THR A 95 -3.83 16.02 0.23
CA THR A 95 -4.58 15.00 -0.49
C THR A 95 -3.66 14.13 -1.31
N ALA A 96 -3.92 12.83 -1.32
CA ALA A 96 -3.29 11.88 -2.23
C ALA A 96 -4.36 11.07 -2.95
N SER A 97 -4.16 10.86 -4.24
CA SER A 97 -5.11 10.20 -5.11
C SER A 97 -4.40 9.12 -5.91
N ILE A 98 -5.07 7.98 -6.08
CA ILE A 98 -4.65 6.91 -6.99
C ILE A 98 -5.70 6.80 -8.08
N MET A 99 -5.26 6.93 -9.32
CA MET A 99 -6.12 6.93 -10.49
C MET A 99 -5.69 5.84 -11.46
N SER A 100 -6.61 5.32 -12.27
CA SER A 100 -6.25 4.53 -13.44
C SER A 100 -5.80 5.43 -14.60
N ARG A 101 -5.16 4.83 -15.61
CA ARG A 101 -4.77 5.49 -16.87
C ARG A 101 -5.94 6.15 -17.60
N ASP A 102 -7.16 5.63 -17.44
CA ASP A 102 -8.38 6.22 -18.01
C ASP A 102 -8.88 7.45 -17.21
N ASN A 103 -8.05 7.97 -16.30
CA ASN A 103 -8.37 9.04 -15.35
C ASN A 103 -9.57 8.70 -14.43
N LEU A 104 -9.81 7.41 -14.17
CA LEU A 104 -10.79 7.00 -13.18
C LEU A 104 -10.16 7.13 -11.79
N LEU A 105 -10.78 7.93 -10.92
CA LEU A 105 -10.40 8.02 -9.52
C LEU A 105 -10.72 6.69 -8.82
N ILE A 106 -9.69 6.03 -8.31
CA ILE A 106 -9.83 4.79 -7.53
C ILE A 106 -9.90 5.14 -6.05
N VAL A 107 -8.98 5.98 -5.59
CA VAL A 107 -8.89 6.43 -4.19
C VAL A 107 -8.53 7.91 -4.14
N GLU A 108 -9.10 8.62 -3.19
CA GLU A 108 -8.68 9.94 -2.73
C GLU A 108 -8.69 9.94 -1.21
N ALA A 109 -7.54 10.26 -0.60
CA ALA A 109 -7.38 10.30 0.83
C ALA A 109 -6.79 11.63 1.29
N GLU A 110 -7.28 12.11 2.44
CA GLU A 110 -6.77 13.31 3.11
C GLU A 110 -5.79 12.95 4.25
N GLY A 111 -4.98 13.92 4.65
CA GLY A 111 -4.06 13.79 5.79
C GLY A 111 -3.61 15.12 6.38
N GLU A 112 -3.09 15.05 7.61
CA GLU A 112 -2.52 16.21 8.32
C GLU A 112 -1.15 16.61 7.75
N ALA A 113 -0.41 15.66 7.18
CA ALA A 113 0.78 15.86 6.37
C ALA A 113 0.68 15.13 5.02
N ARG A 114 1.58 15.47 4.09
CA ARG A 114 1.69 14.78 2.79
C ARG A 114 1.85 13.26 2.95
N ILE A 115 2.69 12.84 3.88
CA ILE A 115 2.97 11.42 4.08
C ILE A 115 1.75 10.68 4.64
N ASP A 116 0.95 11.35 5.49
CA ASP A 116 -0.28 10.78 6.03
C ASP A 116 -1.31 10.55 4.93
N ALA A 117 -1.52 11.57 4.08
CA ALA A 117 -2.42 11.47 2.93
C ALA A 117 -1.98 10.33 1.99
N SER A 118 -0.68 10.26 1.69
CA SER A 118 -0.12 9.21 0.84
C SER A 118 -0.25 7.81 1.46
N PHE A 119 0.04 7.66 2.74
CA PHE A 119 -0.13 6.40 3.47
C PHE A 119 -1.59 5.96 3.45
N ASN A 120 -2.53 6.88 3.73
CA ASN A 120 -3.96 6.59 3.71
C ASN A 120 -4.42 6.14 2.31
N ALA A 121 -4.01 6.85 1.25
CA ALA A 121 -4.35 6.50 -0.12
C ALA A 121 -3.83 5.11 -0.50
N VAL A 122 -2.58 4.79 -0.14
CA VAL A 122 -1.98 3.47 -0.37
C VAL A 122 -2.76 2.36 0.35
N VAL A 123 -3.12 2.56 1.62
CA VAL A 123 -3.88 1.57 2.41
C VAL A 123 -5.27 1.34 1.82
N GLU A 124 -5.99 2.40 1.47
CA GLU A 124 -7.31 2.30 0.84
C GLU A 124 -7.25 1.62 -0.53
N PHE A 125 -6.21 1.90 -1.32
CA PHE A 125 -6.02 1.24 -2.60
C PHE A 125 -5.79 -0.26 -2.44
N ILE A 126 -4.95 -0.68 -1.49
CA ILE A 126 -4.66 -2.10 -1.25
C ILE A 126 -5.93 -2.86 -0.87
N GLU A 127 -6.79 -2.26 -0.04
CA GLU A 127 -8.06 -2.89 0.31
C GLU A 127 -9.00 -3.03 -0.88
N TRP A 128 -9.19 -1.96 -1.66
CA TRP A 128 -9.97 -2.01 -2.89
C TRP A 128 -9.42 -3.08 -3.86
N TYR A 129 -8.10 -3.12 -4.02
CA TYR A 129 -7.40 -4.07 -4.90
C TYR A 129 -7.61 -5.52 -4.47
N ASN A 130 -7.53 -5.79 -3.16
CA ASN A 130 -7.74 -7.13 -2.61
C ASN A 130 -9.21 -7.56 -2.72
N GLN A 131 -10.17 -6.63 -2.58
CA GLN A 131 -11.59 -6.90 -2.78
C GLN A 131 -11.89 -7.29 -4.24
N ASP A 132 -11.46 -6.47 -5.21
CA ASP A 132 -11.65 -6.74 -6.66
C ASP A 132 -11.06 -8.11 -7.07
N ARG A 133 -9.89 -8.48 -6.53
CA ARG A 133 -9.30 -9.80 -6.78
C ARG A 133 -10.13 -10.95 -6.22
N SER A 134 -10.65 -10.81 -5.01
CA SER A 134 -11.48 -11.85 -4.39
C SER A 134 -12.76 -12.11 -5.20
N GLU A 135 -13.36 -11.07 -5.77
CA GLU A 135 -14.57 -11.19 -6.60
C GLU A 135 -14.29 -11.89 -7.95
N LYS A 136 -13.14 -11.61 -8.56
CA LYS A 136 -12.70 -12.25 -9.82
C LYS A 136 -12.37 -13.72 -9.66
N GLU A 137 -11.81 -14.14 -8.52
CA GLU A 137 -11.53 -15.56 -8.24
C GLU A 137 -12.82 -16.37 -8.02
N VAL A 138 -13.84 -15.79 -7.38
CA VAL A 138 -15.14 -16.44 -7.14
C VAL A 138 -15.95 -16.63 -8.43
N GLN A 139 -15.84 -15.71 -9.39
CA GLN A 139 -16.56 -15.80 -10.68
C GLN A 139 -15.91 -16.76 -11.69
N SER A 140 -14.73 -17.31 -11.39
CA SER A 140 -14.02 -18.28 -12.24
C SER A 140 -14.27 -19.75 -11.83
N CYS A 141 -15.12 -20.01 -10.83
CA CYS A 141 -15.58 -21.35 -10.42
C CYS A 141 -17.01 -21.62 -10.91
#